data_AF-A0A3P6A3F0-F1
#
_entry.id   AF-A0A3P6A3F0-F1
#
_cell.length_a   1.000
_cell.length_b   1.000
_cell.length_c   1.000
_cell.angle_alpha   90.00
_cell.angle_beta   90.00
_cell.angle_gamma   90.00
#
_symmetry.space_group_name_H-M   'P 1'
#
loop_
_entity.id
_entity.type
_entity.pdbx_description
1 polymer ?
#
loop_
_entity_poly.entity_id
_entity_poly.type
_entity_poly.pdbx_seq_one_letter_code
_entity_poly.pdbx_strand_id
1 'polypeptide(L)'
;MGGTMRLGSRRTHFQVPDCMSAKLYGNAKFVDESTVNPDMISEIEKAGLSFVGKDETGRRMEIVELQSHPYFVGVQFHPEFKSRPGKPSALFLGLIAAASGCLEAILQASGRLNKVSTDSVANRPAMGRVYQNGNVYSNGNGLHH
;
A
#
# COMPACT_ATOMS: atom_id res chain seq x y z
N MET A 1 3.30 -20.81 17.88
CA MET A 1 1.94 -20.34 17.51
C MET A 1 1.85 -18.87 17.89
N GLY A 2 1.86 -17.97 16.89
CA GLY A 2 1.94 -16.52 17.07
C GLY A 2 0.55 -15.87 17.08
N GLY A 3 0.36 -14.86 17.94
CA GLY A 3 -0.90 -14.15 18.10
C GLY A 3 -1.38 -13.53 16.80
N THR A 4 -2.58 -13.90 16.37
CA THR A 4 -3.29 -13.24 15.28
C THR A 4 -3.75 -11.86 15.74
N MET A 5 -3.28 -10.82 15.05
CA MET A 5 -3.77 -9.46 15.25
C MET A 5 -5.26 -9.42 14.89
N ARG A 6 -6.10 -8.96 15.83
CA ARG A 6 -7.55 -8.83 15.62
C ARG A 6 -7.82 -7.58 14.78
N LEU A 7 -8.03 -7.74 13.47
CA LEU A 7 -8.26 -6.64 12.52
C LEU A 7 -9.75 -6.53 12.14
N GLY A 8 -10.29 -5.31 12.08
CA GLY A 8 -11.64 -4.98 11.59
C GLY A 8 -12.57 -4.35 12.64
N SER A 9 -13.59 -3.62 12.16
CA SER A 9 -14.59 -2.98 13.05
C SER A 9 -15.35 -4.04 13.86
N ARG A 10 -15.25 -3.92 15.18
CA ARG A 10 -15.93 -4.74 16.18
C ARG A 10 -16.82 -3.81 16.98
N ARG A 11 -18.08 -4.18 17.10
CA ARG A 11 -18.98 -3.57 18.06
C ARG A 11 -18.51 -3.92 19.46
N THR A 12 -17.94 -2.95 20.16
CA THR A 12 -17.52 -3.10 21.54
C THR A 12 -18.65 -2.62 22.42
N HIS A 13 -19.38 -3.57 23.01
CA HIS A 13 -20.44 -3.27 23.97
C HIS A 13 -19.83 -2.87 25.31
N PHE A 14 -20.31 -1.77 25.88
CA PHE A 14 -19.98 -1.45 27.27
C PHE A 14 -20.75 -2.41 28.16
N GLN A 15 -20.03 -3.27 28.88
CA GLN A 15 -20.64 -4.21 29.82
C GLN A 15 -21.06 -3.52 31.12
N VAL A 16 -20.39 -2.41 31.49
CA VAL A 16 -20.65 -1.63 32.69
C VAL A 16 -21.32 -0.31 32.28
N PRO A 17 -22.60 -0.09 32.65
CA PRO A 17 -23.27 1.20 32.49
C PRO A 17 -22.50 2.32 33.21
N ASP A 18 -22.54 3.54 32.68
CA ASP A 18 -21.94 4.75 33.30
C ASP A 18 -20.42 4.70 33.58
N CYS A 19 -19.70 3.73 33.00
CA CYS A 19 -18.25 3.72 33.04
C CYS A 19 -17.66 4.95 32.33
N MET A 20 -16.45 5.33 32.71
CA MET A 20 -15.78 6.52 32.16
C MET A 20 -15.75 6.51 30.62
N SER A 21 -15.44 5.36 30.02
CA SER A 21 -15.44 5.20 28.57
C SER A 21 -16.84 5.41 27.98
N ALA A 22 -17.89 4.83 28.56
CA ALA A 22 -19.27 5.05 28.08
C ALA A 22 -19.66 6.54 28.14
N LYS A 23 -19.29 7.25 29.21
CA LYS A 23 -19.53 8.69 29.36
C LYS A 23 -18.81 9.53 28.30
N LEU A 24 -17.56 9.20 27.99
CA LEU A 24 -16.79 9.86 26.93
C LEU A 24 -17.45 9.67 25.55
N TYR A 25 -18.09 8.52 25.32
CA TYR A 25 -18.87 8.24 24.12
C TYR A 25 -20.36 8.61 24.26
N GLY A 26 -20.71 9.58 25.12
CA GLY A 26 -22.08 10.10 25.23
C GLY A 26 -23.09 9.12 25.81
N ASN A 27 -22.66 8.23 26.69
CA ASN A 27 -23.45 7.12 27.26
C ASN A 27 -23.99 6.13 26.20
N ALA A 28 -23.30 5.99 25.07
CA ALA A 28 -23.61 4.97 24.08
C ALA A 28 -23.54 3.56 24.69
N LYS A 29 -24.38 2.62 24.20
CA LYS A 29 -24.37 1.21 24.65
C LYS A 29 -23.23 0.40 24.04
N PHE A 30 -22.69 0.87 22.93
CA PHE A 30 -21.57 0.26 22.22
C PHE A 30 -20.84 1.32 21.41
N VAL A 31 -19.59 1.03 21.07
CA VAL A 31 -18.82 1.80 20.09
C VAL A 31 -18.45 0.85 18.95
N ASP A 32 -18.70 1.29 17.73
CA ASP A 32 -18.18 0.64 16.54
C ASP A 32 -16.85 1.33 16.21
N GLU A 33 -15.72 0.69 16.49
CA GLU A 33 -14.43 1.29 16.15
C GLU A 33 -14.21 1.31 14.62
N SER A 34 -13.98 2.53 14.11
CA SER A 34 -13.18 2.90 12.94
C SER A 34 -13.60 2.37 11.57
N THR A 35 -14.85 2.50 11.14
CA THR A 35 -15.22 2.35 9.71
C THR A 35 -15.94 3.59 9.20
N VAL A 36 -15.68 3.96 7.93
CA VAL A 36 -16.39 5.04 7.24
C VAL A 36 -17.90 4.79 7.31
N ASN A 37 -18.68 5.80 7.69
CA ASN A 37 -20.13 5.71 7.70
C ASN A 37 -20.63 5.48 6.26
N PRO A 38 -21.35 4.38 5.97
CA PRO A 38 -21.88 4.10 4.63
C PRO A 38 -22.72 5.23 4.04
N ASP A 39 -23.45 5.96 4.88
CA ASP A 39 -24.31 7.06 4.44
C ASP A 39 -23.52 8.26 3.90
N MET A 40 -22.26 8.41 4.33
CA MET A 40 -21.37 9.50 3.90
C MET A 40 -20.61 9.17 2.62
N ILE A 41 -20.62 7.92 2.16
CA ILE A 41 -19.82 7.47 1.01
C ILE A 41 -20.15 8.29 -0.23
N SER A 42 -21.43 8.45 -0.54
CA SER A 42 -21.86 9.20 -1.73
C SER A 42 -21.48 10.67 -1.67
N GLU A 43 -21.41 11.28 -0.50
CA GLU A 43 -20.97 12.68 -0.35
C GLU A 43 -19.46 12.81 -0.56
N ILE A 44 -18.69 11.86 -0.02
CA ILE A 44 -17.23 11.80 -0.18
C ILE A 44 -16.84 11.56 -1.64
N GLU A 45 -17.52 10.64 -2.33
CA GLU A 45 -17.31 10.37 -3.76
C GLU A 45 -17.64 11.59 -4.63
N LYS A 46 -18.74 12.28 -4.33
CA LYS A 46 -19.10 13.54 -5.01
C LYS A 46 -18.07 14.65 -4.79
N ALA A 47 -17.36 14.65 -3.66
CA ALA A 47 -16.26 15.57 -3.39
C ALA A 47 -14.96 15.24 -4.15
N GLY A 48 -14.96 14.15 -4.94
CA GLY A 48 -13.85 13.75 -5.81
C GLY A 48 -12.98 12.61 -5.25
N LEU A 49 -13.26 12.16 -4.03
CA LEU A 49 -12.49 11.12 -3.36
C LEU A 49 -13.10 9.73 -3.66
N SER A 50 -12.37 8.88 -4.37
CA SER A 50 -12.89 7.60 -4.89
C SER A 50 -12.50 6.43 -4.01
N PHE A 51 -13.47 5.61 -3.57
CA PHE A 51 -13.20 4.37 -2.86
C PHE A 51 -12.89 3.23 -3.85
N VAL A 52 -11.62 2.88 -3.98
CA VAL A 52 -11.11 1.90 -4.96
C VAL A 52 -10.90 0.50 -4.40
N GLY A 53 -10.86 0.37 -3.06
CA GLY A 53 -10.69 -0.91 -2.37
C GLY A 53 -11.79 -1.12 -1.34
N LYS A 54 -12.37 -2.31 -1.33
CA LYS A 54 -13.41 -2.73 -0.38
C LYS A 54 -13.04 -4.07 0.24
N ASP A 55 -13.62 -4.36 1.40
CA ASP A 55 -13.54 -5.69 2.01
C ASP A 55 -14.30 -6.75 1.20
N GLU A 56 -14.16 -8.02 1.59
CA GLU A 56 -14.83 -9.15 0.92
C GLU A 56 -16.36 -9.04 0.93
N THR A 57 -16.92 -8.32 1.90
CA THR A 57 -18.36 -8.09 2.00
C THR A 57 -18.84 -6.93 1.11
N GLY A 58 -17.92 -6.12 0.58
CA GLY A 58 -18.19 -4.93 -0.21
C GLY A 58 -18.78 -3.76 0.58
N ARG A 59 -18.88 -3.88 1.92
CA ARG A 59 -19.51 -2.89 2.79
C ARG A 59 -18.51 -1.95 3.43
N ARG A 60 -17.27 -2.38 3.61
CA ARG A 60 -16.21 -1.59 4.23
C ARG A 60 -15.28 -1.07 3.16
N MET A 61 -15.07 0.24 3.18
CA MET A 61 -14.15 0.90 2.26
C MET A 61 -12.75 0.91 2.88
N GLU A 62 -11.81 0.26 2.20
CA GLU A 62 -10.46 -0.04 2.72
C GLU A 62 -9.37 0.82 2.06
N ILE A 63 -9.57 1.21 0.79
CA ILE A 63 -8.61 2.02 0.01
C ILE A 63 -9.36 3.16 -0.66
N VAL A 64 -8.79 4.36 -0.55
CA VAL A 64 -9.34 5.57 -1.13
C VAL A 64 -8.27 6.35 -1.89
N GLU A 65 -8.64 6.93 -3.03
CA GLU A 65 -7.74 7.69 -3.91
C GLU A 65 -8.36 9.02 -4.33
N LEU A 66 -7.53 10.05 -4.53
CA LEU A 66 -7.94 11.33 -5.12
C LEU A 66 -7.32 11.48 -6.51
N GLN A 67 -8.14 11.37 -7.55
CA GLN A 67 -7.68 11.36 -8.95
C GLN A 67 -6.98 12.65 -9.38
N SER A 68 -7.30 13.78 -8.75
CA SER A 68 -6.71 15.08 -9.08
C SER A 68 -5.31 15.32 -8.50
N HIS A 69 -4.76 14.37 -7.74
CA HIS A 69 -3.47 14.49 -7.08
C HIS A 69 -2.48 13.41 -7.57
N PRO A 70 -1.21 13.74 -7.85
CA PRO A 70 -0.25 12.79 -8.43
C PRO A 70 -0.03 11.53 -7.57
N TYR A 71 -0.17 11.66 -6.26
CA TYR A 71 -0.21 10.51 -5.35
C TYR A 71 -0.98 10.85 -4.08
N PHE A 72 -2.24 10.47 -4.01
CA PHE A 72 -3.06 10.59 -2.80
C PHE A 72 -3.78 9.26 -2.60
N VAL A 73 -3.27 8.47 -1.66
CA VAL A 73 -3.81 7.16 -1.33
C VAL A 73 -3.98 7.08 0.18
N GLY A 74 -5.20 6.79 0.62
CA GLY A 74 -5.52 6.51 2.02
C GLY A 74 -5.89 5.04 2.18
N VAL A 75 -5.42 4.41 3.26
CA VAL A 75 -5.77 3.03 3.60
C VAL A 75 -6.17 2.88 5.05
N GLN A 76 -7.12 1.98 5.31
CA GLN A 76 -7.57 1.68 6.67
C GLN A 76 -6.66 0.68 7.38
N PHE A 77 -6.01 -0.21 6.63
CA PHE A 77 -5.04 -1.16 7.17
C PHE A 77 -3.66 -0.53 7.38
N HIS A 78 -2.78 -1.25 8.09
CA HIS A 78 -1.41 -0.81 8.39
C HIS A 78 -0.40 -1.37 7.36
N PRO A 79 -0.03 -0.60 6.31
CA PRO A 79 0.94 -1.05 5.31
C PRO A 79 2.34 -1.28 5.90
N GLU A 80 2.64 -0.69 7.07
CA GLU A 80 3.92 -0.84 7.77
C GLU A 80 4.23 -2.30 8.08
N PHE A 81 3.23 -3.06 8.54
CA PHE A 81 3.42 -4.44 8.97
C PHE A 81 3.69 -5.41 7.80
N LYS A 82 3.41 -4.99 6.56
CA LYS A 82 3.69 -5.75 5.34
C LYS A 82 5.02 -5.37 4.69
N SER A 83 5.67 -4.29 5.14
CA SER A 83 6.97 -3.86 4.63
C SER A 83 8.12 -4.74 5.15
N ARG A 84 9.11 -5.01 4.31
CA ARG A 84 10.35 -5.75 4.65
C ARG A 84 11.57 -5.07 4.02
N PRO A 85 12.79 -5.22 4.58
CA PRO A 85 13.98 -4.55 4.06
C PRO A 85 14.25 -4.78 2.56
N GLY A 86 13.99 -5.99 2.04
CA GLY A 86 14.14 -6.30 0.60
C GLY A 86 12.83 -6.23 -0.21
N LYS A 87 11.71 -5.89 0.44
CA LYS A 87 10.39 -5.82 -0.20
C LYS A 87 9.56 -4.76 0.53
N PRO A 88 9.73 -3.47 0.19
CA PRO A 88 8.94 -2.41 0.81
C PRO A 88 7.46 -2.60 0.48
N SER A 89 6.58 -2.08 1.34
CA SER A 89 5.16 -2.00 1.03
C SER A 89 4.94 -1.20 -0.26
N ALA A 90 4.02 -1.66 -1.12
CA ALA A 90 3.74 -1.02 -2.40
C ALA A 90 3.32 0.45 -2.26
N LEU A 91 2.57 0.78 -1.19
CA LEU A 91 2.13 2.16 -0.92
C LEU A 91 3.29 3.07 -0.54
N PHE A 92 4.24 2.57 0.25
CA PHE A 92 5.43 3.36 0.58
C PHE A 92 6.36 3.53 -0.61
N LEU A 93 6.52 2.49 -1.43
CA LEU A 93 7.26 2.62 -2.69
C LEU A 93 6.61 3.67 -3.60
N GLY A 94 5.28 3.63 -3.75
CA GLY A 94 4.53 4.63 -4.52
C GLY A 94 4.70 6.04 -3.99
N LEU A 95 4.60 6.24 -2.67
CA LEU A 95 4.79 7.53 -2.02
C LEU A 95 6.18 8.13 -2.30
N ILE A 96 7.24 7.33 -2.11
CA ILE A 96 8.62 7.79 -2.34
C ILE A 96 8.87 8.05 -3.83
N ALA A 97 8.31 7.22 -4.71
CA ALA A 97 8.42 7.41 -6.15
C ALA A 97 7.72 8.69 -6.61
N ALA A 98 6.55 8.99 -6.06
CA ALA A 98 5.84 10.24 -6.30
C ALA A 98 6.64 11.45 -5.82
N ALA A 99 7.18 11.39 -4.60
CA ALA A 99 8.04 12.44 -4.06
C ALA A 99 9.33 12.66 -4.88
N SER A 100 9.80 11.62 -5.57
CA SER A 100 11.02 11.66 -6.40
C SER A 100 10.74 11.97 -7.88
N GLY A 101 9.47 12.16 -8.29
CA GLY A 101 9.11 12.35 -9.70
C GLY A 101 9.23 11.11 -10.59
N CYS A 102 9.37 9.91 -9.99
CA CYS A 102 9.61 8.64 -10.69
C CYS A 102 8.38 7.72 -10.73
N LEU A 103 7.22 8.17 -10.23
CA LEU A 103 6.02 7.34 -10.09
C LEU A 103 5.62 6.66 -11.41
N GLU A 104 5.53 7.43 -12.50
CA GLU A 104 5.16 6.92 -13.82
C GLU A 104 6.08 5.80 -14.32
N ALA A 105 7.39 5.96 -14.12
CA ALA A 105 8.37 4.93 -14.51
C ALA A 105 8.14 3.62 -13.75
N ILE A 106 7.82 3.70 -12.45
CA ILE A 106 7.53 2.52 -11.63
C ILE A 106 6.22 1.86 -12.08
N LEU A 107 5.15 2.63 -12.30
CA LEU A 107 3.86 2.10 -12.74
C LEU A 107 3.97 1.37 -14.09
N GLN A 108 4.73 1.94 -15.03
CA GLN A 108 4.99 1.31 -16.33
C GLN A 108 5.82 0.03 -16.22
N ALA A 109 6.80 -0.02 -15.31
CA ALA A 109 7.60 -1.21 -15.06
C ALA A 109 6.75 -2.35 -14.44
N SER A 110 5.87 -2.02 -13.48
CA SER A 110 4.95 -2.98 -12.87
C SER A 110 3.93 -3.54 -13.86
N GLY A 111 3.40 -2.71 -14.78
CA GLY A 111 2.50 -3.16 -15.84
C GLY A 111 3.14 -4.12 -16.84
N ARG A 112 4.46 -3.99 -17.08
CA ARG A 112 5.21 -4.89 -17.98
C ARG A 112 5.45 -6.26 -17.38
N LEU A 113 5.63 -6.40 -16.06
CA LEU A 113 5.77 -7.73 -15.42
C LEU A 113 4.51 -8.59 -15.62
N ASN A 114 3.32 -7.99 -15.59
CA ASN A 114 2.06 -8.72 -15.76
C ASN A 114 1.76 -9.14 -17.21
N LYS A 115 2.44 -8.53 -18.20
CA LYS A 115 2.22 -8.82 -19.64
C LYS A 115 3.10 -9.95 -20.20
N VAL A 116 4.02 -10.50 -19.40
CA VAL A 116 4.98 -11.56 -19.81
C VAL A 116 4.45 -12.98 -19.49
N SER A 117 3.18 -13.12 -19.10
CA SER A 117 2.58 -14.44 -18.83
C SER A 117 1.33 -14.65 -19.67
N THR A 118 1.52 -14.69 -20.99
CA THR A 118 0.65 -15.31 -22.01
C THR A 118 1.24 -14.92 -23.36
N ASP A 119 2.28 -15.62 -23.79
CA ASP A 119 2.50 -15.95 -25.20
C ASP A 119 3.77 -16.79 -25.36
N SER A 120 3.55 -18.03 -25.78
CA SER A 120 4.38 -18.82 -26.69
C SER A 120 5.84 -19.09 -26.29
N VAL A 121 6.06 -20.34 -25.88
CA VAL A 121 7.32 -21.08 -26.10
C VAL A 121 7.70 -20.97 -27.58
N ALA A 122 8.69 -20.14 -27.90
CA ALA A 122 9.40 -20.19 -29.17
C ALA A 122 10.87 -19.77 -28.98
N ASN A 123 11.71 -20.77 -29.15
CA ASN A 123 13.16 -20.82 -29.15
C ASN A 123 13.83 -19.66 -29.91
N ARG A 124 14.81 -18.96 -29.29
CA ARG A 124 15.90 -18.21 -29.95
C ARG A 124 17.04 -17.86 -28.98
N PRO A 125 18.31 -17.82 -29.44
CA PRO A 125 19.49 -17.85 -28.57
C PRO A 125 19.87 -16.46 -28.03
N ALA A 126 20.62 -16.50 -26.93
CA ALA A 126 21.12 -15.35 -26.19
C ALA A 126 21.94 -14.37 -27.06
N MET A 127 21.56 -13.10 -27.04
CA MET A 127 22.46 -11.99 -27.37
C MET A 127 22.68 -11.15 -26.12
N GLY A 128 23.96 -11.03 -25.74
CA GLY A 128 24.41 -10.32 -24.55
C GLY A 128 24.14 -8.82 -24.61
N ARG A 129 23.83 -8.25 -23.44
CA ARG A 129 24.01 -6.83 -23.19
C ARG A 129 25.22 -6.63 -22.29
N VAL A 130 26.24 -6.05 -22.90
CA VAL A 130 27.39 -5.43 -22.26
C VAL A 130 26.87 -4.23 -21.44
N TYR A 131 27.16 -4.21 -20.14
CA TYR A 131 26.99 -3.02 -19.31
C TYR A 131 28.33 -2.27 -19.27
N GLN A 132 28.39 -1.10 -19.90
CA GLN A 132 29.45 -0.12 -19.71
C GLN A 132 28.94 1.03 -18.83
N ASN A 133 29.60 1.20 -17.69
CA ASN A 133 29.90 2.45 -16.97
C ASN A 133 30.28 2.01 -15.54
N GLY A 134 31.54 2.02 -15.13
CA GLY A 134 32.48 3.13 -15.27
C GLY A 134 32.61 3.76 -13.88
N ASN A 135 33.47 3.19 -13.03
CA ASN A 135 34.01 3.89 -11.88
C ASN A 135 35.43 3.39 -11.62
N VAL A 136 36.38 4.20 -12.04
CA VAL A 136 37.83 4.02 -11.85
C VAL A 136 38.13 4.33 -10.39
N TYR A 137 38.44 3.30 -9.61
CA TYR A 137 39.19 3.47 -8.37
C TYR A 137 40.64 3.06 -8.65
N SER A 138 41.49 4.07 -8.74
CA SER A 138 42.94 3.92 -8.68
C SER A 138 43.32 3.45 -7.28
N ASN A 139 44.02 2.31 -7.17
CA ASN A 139 45.03 2.15 -6.13
C ASN A 139 46.13 1.22 -6.64
N GLY A 140 47.36 1.72 -6.58
CA GLY A 140 48.55 1.08 -7.11
C GLY A 140 49.25 0.11 -6.16
N ASN A 141 50.38 -0.39 -6.67
CA ASN A 141 51.43 -1.25 -6.09
C ASN A 141 51.10 -2.76 -6.11
N GLY A 142 51.93 -3.65 -6.69
CA GLY A 142 53.22 -3.51 -7.34
C GLY A 142 53.82 -4.91 -7.62
N LEU A 143 54.48 -5.02 -8.77
CA LEU A 143 55.63 -5.88 -9.12
C LEU A 143 55.58 -7.41 -8.91
N HIS A 144 55.57 -8.07 -10.06
CA HIS A 144 56.11 -9.39 -10.38
C HIS A 144 57.58 -9.54 -9.97
N HIS A 145 57.94 -10.70 -9.42
CA HIS A 145 58.82 -11.67 -10.09
C HIS A 145 58.60 -13.08 -9.55
#